data_AF-V9EY24-F1
#
_entry.id   AF-V9EY24-F1
#
_cell.length_a   1.000
_cell.length_b   1.000
_cell.length_c   1.000
_cell.angle_alpha   90.00
_cell.angle_beta   90.00
_cell.angle_gamma   90.00
#
_symmetry.space_group_name_H-M   'P 1'
#
loop_
_entity.id
_entity.type
_entity.pdbx_description
1 polymer ?
#
loop_
_entity_poly.entity_id
_entity_poly.type
_entity_poly.pdbx_seq_one_letter_code
_entity_poly.pdbx_strand_id
1 'polypeptide(L)'
;MNLIALVWAGLVVLASVQAEDGSQMQMQTEQIEVGSPESQTASQEQGPIETPEPTIKYIDFSKLTQAPSATVPRNVTKGTQRPDPRQEPPTPEPTPAPTPAPTPAPTPAPTPAPTPDPGPWVTKTIGHDEVKPFPQPEPVTISEKAGVKFKPQIQIRTGCVPYPAVNELGETSGGLQTSGSPRGGCRGSGHGSQVYGRSTWIEGVWAIMYSWYFPKDSPSSRMGHRHDWEHAIVFIDNPEVAEPKILACSVSSHNGYKKYNPCPPWVIDGTSLKVRYKHAWPLNHDLDTTGDAGTFQDLIMWDQMSNDARRALNSVHFGKANTPFNDGNFRPKLEKAWPFKK
;
A
#
# COMPACT_ATOMS: atom_id res chain seq x y z
N MET A 1 14.02 -82.81 2.01
CA MET A 1 12.70 -83.33 2.42
C MET A 1 12.22 -82.47 3.59
N ASN A 2 10.95 -82.04 3.55
CA ASN A 2 10.21 -81.14 4.45
C ASN A 2 10.44 -79.62 4.31
N LEU A 3 9.73 -79.08 3.31
CA LEU A 3 9.20 -77.72 3.23
C LEU A 3 8.28 -77.43 4.44
N ILE A 4 8.46 -76.28 5.09
CA ILE A 4 7.43 -75.66 5.94
C ILE A 4 7.11 -74.30 5.29
N ALA A 5 5.94 -74.23 4.66
CA ALA A 5 5.40 -73.01 4.07
C ALA A 5 4.59 -72.25 5.15
N LEU A 6 5.05 -71.04 5.50
CA LEU A 6 4.30 -70.09 6.32
C LEU A 6 3.48 -69.19 5.39
N VAL A 7 2.17 -69.44 5.32
CA VAL A 7 1.20 -68.63 4.58
C VAL A 7 0.78 -67.46 5.47
N TRP A 8 1.12 -66.23 5.06
CA TRP A 8 0.57 -65.00 5.62
C TRP A 8 -0.75 -64.69 4.91
N ALA A 9 -1.87 -64.85 5.62
CA ALA A 9 -3.19 -64.41 5.15
C ALA A 9 -3.36 -62.91 5.44
N GLY A 10 -3.55 -62.12 4.37
CA GLY A 10 -3.88 -60.70 4.45
C GLY A 10 -5.34 -60.49 4.87
N LEU A 11 -5.55 -59.54 5.78
CA LEU A 11 -6.88 -59.03 6.13
C LEU A 11 -7.16 -57.82 5.24
N VAL A 12 -8.07 -57.95 4.27
CA VAL A 12 -8.62 -56.83 3.51
C VAL A 12 -9.95 -56.46 4.16
N VAL A 13 -10.04 -55.26 4.71
CA VAL A 13 -11.32 -54.67 5.15
C VAL A 13 -11.95 -53.99 3.95
N LEU A 14 -12.98 -54.62 3.37
CA LEU A 14 -13.91 -53.94 2.46
C LEU A 14 -14.93 -53.17 3.31
N ALA A 15 -14.93 -51.83 3.20
CA ALA A 15 -16.04 -51.01 3.65
C ALA A 15 -17.07 -50.93 2.53
N SER A 16 -18.22 -51.56 2.74
CA SER A 16 -19.41 -51.45 1.89
C SER A 16 -20.09 -50.11 2.17
N VAL A 17 -20.21 -49.24 1.16
CA VAL A 17 -21.10 -48.08 1.21
C VAL A 17 -22.49 -48.56 0.80
N GLN A 18 -23.44 -48.56 1.74
CA GLN A 18 -24.86 -48.66 1.43
C GLN A 18 -25.40 -47.25 1.21
N ALA A 19 -25.98 -47.04 0.03
CA ALA A 19 -26.81 -45.88 -0.28
C ALA A 19 -28.22 -46.14 0.29
N GLU A 20 -28.73 -45.20 1.09
CA GLU A 20 -30.14 -45.12 1.44
C GLU A 20 -30.80 -43.98 0.67
N ASP A 21 -31.98 -44.28 0.15
CA ASP A 21 -32.75 -43.53 -0.83
C ASP A 21 -33.88 -42.74 -0.12
N GLY A 22 -34.16 -41.55 -0.65
CA GLY A 22 -35.41 -40.79 -0.62
C GLY A 22 -36.25 -40.64 0.66
N SER A 23 -36.30 -39.40 1.18
CA SER A 23 -37.56 -38.82 1.65
C SER A 23 -37.68 -37.35 1.22
N GLN A 24 -38.74 -37.06 0.45
CA GLN A 24 -39.09 -35.73 -0.05
C GLN A 24 -39.43 -34.76 1.10
N MET A 25 -38.92 -33.53 1.03
CA MET A 25 -39.52 -32.39 1.73
C MET A 25 -39.82 -31.29 0.71
N GLN A 26 -41.08 -30.84 0.78
CA GLN A 26 -41.75 -29.95 -0.16
C GLN A 26 -41.08 -28.57 -0.24
N MET A 27 -40.90 -28.08 -1.47
CA MET A 27 -40.73 -26.65 -1.73
C MET A 27 -42.07 -25.95 -1.48
N GLN A 28 -42.16 -25.17 -0.39
CA GLN A 28 -43.18 -24.15 -0.25
C GLN A 28 -42.69 -22.89 -0.99
N THR A 29 -43.32 -22.63 -2.13
CA THR A 29 -43.36 -21.33 -2.79
C THR A 29 -44.22 -20.38 -1.97
N GLU A 30 -43.62 -19.39 -1.30
CA GLU A 30 -44.33 -18.19 -0.88
C GLU A 30 -44.47 -17.25 -2.08
N GLN A 31 -45.72 -17.04 -2.50
CA GLN A 31 -46.10 -15.96 -3.41
C GLN A 31 -46.11 -14.67 -2.61
N ILE A 32 -45.31 -13.68 -3.02
CA ILE A 32 -45.52 -12.28 -2.62
C ILE A 32 -46.23 -11.57 -3.76
N GLU A 33 -47.43 -11.13 -3.43
CA GLU A 33 -48.39 -10.40 -4.23
C GLU A 33 -47.86 -9.00 -4.57
N VAL A 34 -47.85 -8.65 -5.86
CA VAL A 34 -47.44 -7.34 -6.37
C VAL A 34 -48.61 -6.37 -6.21
N GLY A 35 -48.56 -5.56 -5.15
CA GLY A 35 -49.45 -4.40 -4.95
C GLY A 35 -48.79 -3.11 -5.45
N SER A 36 -49.38 -2.51 -6.48
CA SER A 36 -49.07 -1.16 -6.98
C SER A 36 -49.41 -0.09 -5.94
N PRO A 37 -48.67 1.04 -5.89
CA PRO A 37 -49.39 2.31 -5.85
C PRO A 37 -48.83 3.36 -6.80
N GLU A 38 -49.74 4.26 -7.12
CA GLU A 38 -49.71 5.27 -8.16
C GLU A 38 -48.65 6.38 -7.98
N SER A 39 -48.31 6.94 -9.14
CA SER A 39 -47.47 8.10 -9.40
C SER A 39 -47.95 9.38 -8.70
N GLN A 40 -47.02 10.06 -8.01
CA GLN A 40 -47.02 11.53 -7.96
C GLN A 40 -45.60 12.07 -8.20
N THR A 41 -45.50 12.83 -9.28
CA THR A 41 -44.32 13.52 -9.80
C THR A 41 -44.00 14.76 -8.96
N ALA A 42 -42.74 14.92 -8.54
CA ALA A 42 -42.19 16.23 -8.19
C ALA A 42 -40.71 16.28 -8.58
N SER A 43 -40.41 16.99 -9.66
CA SER A 43 -39.07 17.27 -10.15
C SER A 43 -38.40 18.35 -9.29
N GLN A 44 -37.20 18.08 -8.77
CA GLN A 44 -36.24 19.13 -8.43
C GLN A 44 -34.88 18.78 -9.03
N GLU A 45 -34.47 19.56 -10.03
CA GLU A 45 -33.10 19.58 -10.54
C GLU A 45 -32.15 20.08 -9.45
N GLN A 46 -31.18 19.26 -9.07
CA GLN A 46 -30.00 19.70 -8.32
C GLN A 46 -28.88 20.00 -9.32
N GLY A 47 -28.47 21.26 -9.38
CA GLY A 47 -27.30 21.73 -10.13
C GLY A 47 -25.97 21.21 -9.56
N PRO A 48 -24.84 21.48 -10.23
CA PRO A 48 -23.55 20.86 -9.92
C PRO A 48 -22.99 21.33 -8.57
N ILE A 49 -22.55 20.39 -7.74
CA ILE A 49 -21.87 20.63 -6.48
C ILE A 49 -20.40 20.95 -6.78
N GLU A 50 -20.03 22.23 -6.74
CA GLU A 50 -18.63 22.66 -6.73
C GLU A 50 -18.05 22.51 -5.33
N THR A 51 -16.92 21.79 -5.23
CA THR A 51 -16.23 21.52 -3.96
C THR A 51 -15.09 22.54 -3.79
N PRO A 52 -14.99 23.30 -2.68
CA PRO A 52 -13.92 24.28 -2.50
C PRO A 52 -12.57 23.63 -2.16
N GLU A 53 -11.50 24.08 -2.83
CA GLU A 53 -10.11 23.63 -2.63
C GLU A 53 -9.53 24.07 -1.26
N PRO A 54 -8.82 23.20 -0.51
CA PRO A 54 -8.08 23.60 0.68
C PRO A 54 -6.74 24.27 0.32
N THR A 55 -6.51 25.47 0.86
CA THR A 55 -5.26 26.22 0.72
C THR A 55 -4.15 25.62 1.59
N ILE A 56 -3.48 24.59 1.08
CA ILE A 56 -2.10 24.25 1.47
C ILE A 56 -1.19 24.68 0.32
N LYS A 57 -0.04 25.30 0.63
CA LYS A 57 0.95 25.69 -0.37
C LYS A 57 1.56 24.43 -1.01
N TYR A 58 0.84 23.83 -1.94
CA TYR A 58 1.35 22.78 -2.81
C TYR A 58 2.36 23.41 -3.78
N ILE A 59 3.47 22.71 -4.01
CA ILE A 59 4.35 23.01 -5.14
C ILE A 59 3.68 22.41 -6.38
N ASP A 60 3.12 23.25 -7.23
CA ASP A 60 2.59 22.85 -8.53
C ASP A 60 3.75 22.58 -9.51
N PHE A 61 4.14 21.31 -9.61
CA PHE A 61 5.22 20.87 -10.51
C PHE A 61 4.84 20.93 -12.00
N SER A 62 3.59 21.23 -12.37
CA SER A 62 3.19 21.39 -13.77
C SER A 62 3.83 22.61 -14.44
N LYS A 63 4.34 23.58 -13.64
CA LYS A 63 4.96 24.83 -14.12
C LYS A 63 6.47 24.74 -14.36
N LEU A 64 7.13 23.62 -14.06
CA LEU A 64 8.59 23.47 -14.19
C LEU A 64 9.07 23.13 -15.61
N THR A 65 8.19 23.17 -16.62
CA THR A 65 8.55 22.93 -18.03
C THR A 65 8.00 24.00 -18.95
N GLN A 66 8.57 25.21 -18.90
CA GLN A 66 8.51 26.15 -20.02
C GLN A 66 9.64 27.19 -19.89
N ALA A 67 10.65 27.08 -20.76
CA ALA A 67 11.65 28.12 -20.94
C ALA A 67 11.01 29.31 -21.69
N PRO A 68 11.24 30.58 -21.28
CA PRO A 68 10.64 31.71 -21.97
C PRO A 68 11.33 31.96 -23.31
N SER A 69 10.57 31.87 -24.39
CA SER A 69 10.94 32.38 -25.71
C SER A 69 10.81 33.90 -25.70
N ALA A 70 11.94 34.60 -25.76
CA ALA A 70 11.98 36.06 -25.83
C ALA A 70 11.40 36.53 -27.18
N THR A 71 10.28 37.25 -27.13
CA THR A 71 9.76 37.99 -28.29
C THR A 71 9.73 39.47 -27.95
N VAL A 72 10.51 40.27 -28.69
CA VAL A 72 10.64 41.71 -28.56
C VAL A 72 9.42 42.40 -29.18
N PRO A 73 8.71 43.32 -28.48
CA PRO A 73 7.71 44.16 -29.14
C PRO A 73 8.36 45.38 -29.81
N ARG A 74 8.09 45.55 -31.12
CA ARG A 74 8.37 46.79 -31.86
C ARG A 74 7.25 47.81 -31.59
N ASN A 75 7.61 48.98 -31.07
CA ASN A 75 6.71 50.13 -30.98
C ASN A 75 6.50 50.76 -32.37
N VAL A 76 5.26 50.77 -32.85
CA VAL A 76 4.83 51.60 -33.99
C VAL A 76 3.94 52.72 -33.47
N THR A 77 4.41 53.94 -33.60
CA THR A 77 3.69 55.18 -33.28
C THR A 77 2.53 55.35 -34.26
N LYS A 78 1.28 55.29 -33.78
CA LYS A 78 0.08 55.59 -34.59
C LYS A 78 -0.41 57.00 -34.26
N GLY A 79 -0.48 57.85 -35.28
CA GLY A 79 -0.90 59.25 -35.18
C GLY A 79 -2.37 59.42 -34.78
N THR A 80 -2.65 60.60 -34.23
CA THR A 80 -3.95 61.08 -33.75
C THR A 80 -5.02 61.09 -34.86
N GLN A 81 -6.05 60.24 -34.73
CA GLN A 81 -7.26 60.33 -35.53
C GLN A 81 -8.30 61.22 -34.84
N ARG A 82 -8.93 62.07 -35.66
CA ARG A 82 -10.04 62.98 -35.36
C ARG A 82 -11.33 62.17 -35.05
N PRO A 83 -12.13 62.53 -34.03
CA PRO A 83 -13.36 61.80 -33.71
C PRO A 83 -14.42 61.93 -34.82
N ASP A 84 -15.03 60.80 -35.17
CA ASP A 84 -16.14 60.68 -36.12
C ASP A 84 -17.48 61.07 -35.42
N PRO A 85 -18.32 61.95 -35.97
CA PRO A 85 -19.55 62.42 -35.33
C PRO A 85 -20.70 61.39 -35.24
N ARG A 86 -20.45 60.11 -35.50
CA ARG A 86 -21.49 59.05 -35.57
C ARG A 86 -21.35 57.91 -34.55
N GLN A 87 -20.56 58.06 -33.48
CA GLN A 87 -20.51 57.04 -32.43
C GLN A 87 -21.78 57.06 -31.56
N GLU A 88 -22.54 55.97 -31.61
CA GLU A 88 -23.58 55.65 -30.63
C GLU A 88 -22.97 55.45 -29.23
N PRO A 89 -23.68 55.81 -28.15
CA PRO A 89 -23.18 55.69 -26.79
C PRO A 89 -22.90 54.22 -26.42
N PRO A 90 -21.80 53.92 -25.69
CA PRO A 90 -21.50 52.56 -25.27
C PRO A 90 -22.58 52.04 -24.32
N THR A 91 -23.04 50.81 -24.57
CA THR A 91 -23.93 50.06 -23.69
C THR A 91 -23.27 49.87 -22.31
N PRO A 92 -23.97 50.08 -21.18
CA PRO A 92 -23.39 49.89 -19.86
C PRO A 92 -22.97 48.44 -19.64
N GLU A 93 -21.77 48.26 -19.11
CA GLU A 93 -21.20 46.95 -18.74
C GLU A 93 -21.99 46.34 -17.56
N PRO A 94 -22.30 45.03 -17.58
CA PRO A 94 -23.09 44.42 -16.53
C PRO A 94 -22.35 44.44 -15.18
N THR A 95 -23.05 44.84 -14.12
CA THR A 95 -22.54 44.85 -12.74
C THR A 95 -22.06 43.44 -12.34
N PRO A 96 -20.82 43.28 -11.85
CA PRO A 96 -20.35 41.99 -11.37
C PRO A 96 -21.18 41.50 -10.18
N ALA A 97 -21.55 40.22 -10.20
CA ALA A 97 -22.30 39.57 -9.13
C ALA A 97 -21.49 39.59 -7.81
N PRO A 98 -22.16 39.69 -6.64
CA PRO A 98 -21.47 39.71 -5.35
C PRO A 98 -20.70 38.41 -5.12
N THR A 99 -19.43 38.52 -4.72
CA THR A 99 -18.59 37.39 -4.34
C THR A 99 -19.18 36.71 -3.09
N PRO A 100 -19.45 35.38 -3.11
CA PRO A 100 -19.97 34.69 -1.95
C PRO A 100 -18.99 34.74 -0.77
N ALA A 101 -19.53 34.82 0.45
CA ALA A 101 -18.75 34.83 1.68
C ALA A 101 -17.96 33.51 1.83
N PRO A 102 -16.74 33.53 2.41
CA PRO A 102 -15.92 32.33 2.57
C PRO A 102 -16.63 31.29 3.45
N THR A 103 -16.74 30.07 2.95
CA THR A 103 -17.25 28.92 3.70
C THR A 103 -16.32 28.61 4.86
N PRO A 104 -16.83 28.44 6.10
CA PRO A 104 -16.00 28.07 7.24
C PRO A 104 -15.29 26.73 6.99
N ALA A 105 -14.01 26.64 7.38
CA ALA A 105 -13.20 25.43 7.24
C ALA A 105 -13.87 24.24 7.97
N PRO A 106 -13.78 23.02 7.42
CA PRO A 106 -14.35 21.85 8.07
C PRO A 106 -13.71 21.63 9.44
N THR A 107 -14.54 21.46 10.46
CA THR A 107 -14.11 21.10 11.81
C THR A 107 -13.33 19.78 11.76
N PRO A 108 -12.10 19.70 12.30
CA PRO A 108 -11.35 18.45 12.37
C PRO A 108 -12.19 17.37 13.04
N ALA A 109 -12.20 16.16 12.48
CA ALA A 109 -12.81 15.01 13.13
C ALA A 109 -12.20 14.83 14.54
N PRO A 110 -13.01 14.47 15.56
CA PRO A 110 -12.50 14.28 16.91
C PRO A 110 -11.39 13.25 16.90
N THR A 111 -10.24 13.58 17.49
CA THR A 111 -9.16 12.62 17.71
C THR A 111 -9.69 11.51 18.63
N PRO A 112 -9.63 10.23 18.23
CA PRO A 112 -10.04 9.13 19.08
C PRO A 112 -9.32 9.22 20.43
N ALA A 113 -10.05 8.94 21.51
CA ALA A 113 -9.45 8.87 22.84
C ALA A 113 -8.30 7.84 22.82
N PRO A 114 -7.18 8.09 23.54
CA PRO A 114 -6.09 7.14 23.61
C PRO A 114 -6.63 5.80 24.12
N THR A 115 -6.37 4.74 23.37
CA THR A 115 -6.69 3.38 23.82
C THR A 115 -5.96 3.13 25.14
N PRO A 116 -6.65 2.65 26.19
CA PRO A 116 -6.00 2.30 27.44
C PRO A 116 -4.81 1.37 27.20
N ASP A 117 -3.72 1.56 27.94
CA ASP A 117 -2.57 0.67 27.89
C ASP A 117 -3.06 -0.76 28.23
N PRO A 118 -2.94 -1.75 27.33
CA PRO A 118 -3.48 -3.10 27.54
C PRO A 118 -2.80 -3.88 28.68
N GLY A 119 -1.95 -3.23 29.46
CA GLY A 119 -1.27 -3.79 30.61
C GLY A 119 0.15 -4.26 30.27
N PRO A 120 0.77 -5.06 31.16
CA PRO A 120 2.14 -5.51 30.97
C PRO A 120 2.24 -6.41 29.73
N TRP A 121 2.92 -5.92 28.71
CA TRP A 121 3.26 -6.69 27.51
C TRP A 121 4.64 -7.34 27.66
N VAL A 122 4.75 -8.60 27.27
CA VAL A 122 6.02 -9.35 27.23
C VAL A 122 6.29 -9.84 25.82
N THR A 123 7.54 -9.78 25.40
CA THR A 123 7.98 -10.32 24.11
C THR A 123 7.75 -11.82 24.08
N LYS A 124 7.01 -12.32 23.08
CA LYS A 124 6.89 -13.75 22.79
C LYS A 124 7.34 -14.03 21.36
N THR A 125 8.23 -15.00 21.19
CA THR A 125 8.72 -15.46 19.91
C THR A 125 8.13 -16.84 19.59
N ILE A 126 7.61 -17.01 18.39
CA ILE A 126 6.99 -18.26 17.90
C ILE A 126 7.67 -18.74 16.60
N GLY A 127 7.29 -19.92 16.11
CA GLY A 127 7.77 -20.46 14.83
C GLY A 127 7.54 -19.47 13.69
N HIS A 128 8.44 -19.40 12.71
CA HIS A 128 8.32 -18.43 11.62
C HIS A 128 7.10 -18.70 10.74
N ASP A 129 6.61 -19.94 10.74
CA ASP A 129 5.41 -20.44 10.06
C ASP A 129 4.18 -20.53 10.97
N GLU A 130 4.28 -20.13 12.25
CA GLU A 130 3.14 -20.09 13.18
C GLU A 130 2.52 -18.68 13.29
N VAL A 131 3.22 -17.66 12.81
CA VAL A 131 2.72 -16.28 12.81
C VAL A 131 1.56 -16.18 11.83
N LYS A 132 0.38 -15.83 12.33
CA LYS A 132 -0.79 -15.53 11.51
C LYS A 132 -0.71 -14.08 11.00
N PRO A 133 -0.89 -13.84 9.69
CA PRO A 133 -0.93 -12.50 9.16
C PRO A 133 -2.21 -11.76 9.61
N PHE A 134 -2.16 -10.44 9.54
CA PHE A 134 -3.35 -9.60 9.56
C PHE A 134 -4.03 -9.69 8.19
N PRO A 135 -5.36 -9.92 8.14
CA PRO A 135 -6.09 -9.72 6.90
C PRO A 135 -5.99 -8.25 6.49
N GLN A 136 -6.04 -7.96 5.19
CA GLN A 136 -6.11 -6.59 4.73
C GLN A 136 -7.49 -5.99 5.08
N PRO A 137 -7.58 -4.97 5.94
CA PRO A 137 -8.86 -4.34 6.25
C PRO A 137 -9.37 -3.52 5.05
N GLU A 138 -10.68 -3.29 4.99
CA GLU A 138 -11.25 -2.31 4.06
C GLU A 138 -10.75 -0.90 4.41
N PRO A 139 -10.21 -0.12 3.44
CA PRO A 139 -9.59 1.15 3.72
C PRO A 139 -10.62 2.26 3.95
N VAL A 140 -10.52 2.97 5.07
CA VAL A 140 -11.50 4.00 5.47
C VAL A 140 -10.93 5.41 5.26
N THR A 141 -9.77 5.67 5.85
CA THR A 141 -9.07 6.95 5.83
C THR A 141 -8.35 7.20 4.51
N ILE A 142 -7.96 8.46 4.28
CA ILE A 142 -7.17 8.87 3.10
C ILE A 142 -5.85 8.09 3.03
N SER A 143 -5.14 7.95 4.14
CA SER A 143 -3.85 7.25 4.20
C SER A 143 -3.99 5.76 3.90
N GLU A 144 -5.04 5.10 4.40
CA GLU A 144 -5.32 3.68 4.13
C GLU A 144 -5.71 3.46 2.67
N LYS A 145 -6.57 4.32 2.10
CA LYS A 145 -6.97 4.26 0.69
C LYS A 145 -5.77 4.44 -0.23
N ALA A 146 -4.90 5.41 0.07
CA ALA A 146 -3.63 5.58 -0.63
C ALA A 146 -2.71 4.37 -0.45
N GLY A 147 -2.61 3.83 0.76
CA GLY A 147 -1.86 2.61 1.07
C GLY A 147 -2.28 1.43 0.19
N VAL A 148 -3.57 1.17 0.04
CA VAL A 148 -4.10 0.11 -0.83
C VAL A 148 -3.90 0.43 -2.31
N LYS A 149 -4.18 1.67 -2.74
CA LYS A 149 -4.08 2.11 -4.15
C LYS A 149 -2.66 1.99 -4.71
N PHE A 150 -1.64 2.35 -3.94
CA PHE A 150 -0.24 2.35 -4.37
C PHE A 150 0.52 1.09 -3.95
N LYS A 151 -0.19 0.04 -3.51
CA LYS A 151 0.42 -1.20 -3.05
C LYS A 151 1.35 -1.76 -4.13
N PRO A 152 2.63 -2.05 -3.81
CA PRO A 152 3.59 -2.56 -4.77
C PRO A 152 3.40 -4.04 -5.05
N GLN A 153 3.86 -4.47 -6.22
CA GLN A 153 4.07 -5.88 -6.55
C GLN A 153 5.49 -6.27 -6.19
N ILE A 154 5.67 -7.44 -5.58
CA ILE A 154 7.00 -8.00 -5.32
C ILE A 154 7.20 -9.31 -6.10
N GLN A 155 8.28 -9.36 -6.88
CA GLN A 155 8.76 -10.56 -7.54
C GLN A 155 9.89 -11.18 -6.71
N ILE A 156 9.73 -12.44 -6.30
CA ILE A 156 10.77 -13.17 -5.54
C ILE A 156 11.65 -13.96 -6.52
N ARG A 157 12.80 -13.40 -6.89
CA ARG A 157 13.74 -14.05 -7.81
C ARG A 157 14.54 -15.15 -7.11
N THR A 158 15.03 -14.87 -5.90
CA THR A 158 15.78 -15.81 -5.06
C THR A 158 15.37 -15.67 -3.60
N GLY A 159 15.80 -16.62 -2.76
CA GLY A 159 15.54 -16.54 -1.33
C GLY A 159 14.08 -16.77 -0.95
N CYS A 160 13.76 -16.41 0.29
CA CYS A 160 12.44 -16.63 0.88
C CYS A 160 11.35 -15.80 0.20
N VAL A 161 10.11 -16.28 0.29
CA VAL A 161 8.92 -15.42 0.08
C VAL A 161 8.68 -14.56 1.33
N PRO A 162 7.88 -13.48 1.27
CA PRO A 162 7.55 -12.70 2.46
C PRO A 162 6.69 -13.49 3.46
N TYR A 163 6.90 -13.24 4.74
CA TYR A 163 6.17 -13.86 5.86
C TYR A 163 5.62 -12.76 6.78
N PRO A 164 4.56 -13.05 7.55
CA PRO A 164 4.19 -12.19 8.68
C PRO A 164 5.29 -12.24 9.75
N ALA A 165 5.75 -11.07 10.17
CA ALA A 165 6.75 -10.88 11.22
C ALA A 165 6.14 -10.87 12.62
N VAL A 166 4.88 -10.46 12.73
CA VAL A 166 4.14 -10.27 13.98
C VAL A 166 2.66 -10.55 13.75
N ASN A 167 1.97 -11.10 14.76
CA ASN A 167 0.52 -11.30 14.75
C ASN A 167 -0.21 -10.27 15.64
N GLU A 168 -1.54 -10.36 15.71
CA GLU A 168 -2.38 -9.44 16.49
C GLU A 168 -2.06 -9.41 18.00
N LEU A 169 -1.52 -10.50 18.54
CA LEU A 169 -1.12 -10.61 19.96
C LEU A 169 0.29 -10.06 20.23
N GLY A 170 0.97 -9.52 19.22
CA GLY A 170 2.36 -9.06 19.33
C GLY A 170 3.39 -10.20 19.43
N GLU A 171 3.01 -11.44 19.10
CA GLU A 171 3.95 -12.56 19.02
C GLU A 171 4.74 -12.43 17.71
N THR A 172 6.07 -12.56 17.79
CA THR A 172 6.97 -12.30 16.67
C THR A 172 7.60 -13.56 16.10
N SER A 173 7.88 -13.53 14.81
CA SER A 173 8.56 -14.60 14.08
C SER A 173 9.96 -14.84 14.64
N GLY A 174 10.25 -16.08 15.02
CA GLY A 174 11.61 -16.51 15.38
C GLY A 174 12.55 -16.61 14.19
N GLY A 175 12.06 -16.41 12.96
CA GLY A 175 12.85 -16.52 11.73
C GLY A 175 13.41 -17.92 11.49
N LEU A 176 14.33 -18.02 10.54
CA LEU A 176 14.99 -19.27 10.16
C LEU A 176 16.50 -19.17 10.27
N GLN A 177 17.12 -20.29 10.61
CA GLN A 177 18.57 -20.44 10.50
C GLN A 177 19.02 -20.40 9.03
N THR A 178 20.26 -19.94 8.80
CA THR A 178 20.86 -19.83 7.46
C THR A 178 21.32 -21.17 6.87
N SER A 179 21.08 -22.29 7.56
CA SER A 179 21.39 -23.62 7.04
C SER A 179 20.44 -24.01 5.89
N GLY A 180 20.84 -25.04 5.15
CA GLY A 180 20.11 -25.49 3.97
C GLY A 180 20.26 -24.54 2.78
N SER A 181 19.37 -24.68 1.80
CA SER A 181 19.35 -23.81 0.63
C SER A 181 18.77 -22.42 0.96
N PRO A 182 19.05 -21.39 0.14
CA PRO A 182 18.46 -20.06 0.27
C PRO A 182 16.93 -20.05 0.43
N ARG A 183 16.26 -21.01 -0.22
CA ARG A 183 14.79 -21.19 -0.20
C ARG A 183 14.29 -22.26 0.77
N GLY A 184 15.18 -22.96 1.47
CA GLY A 184 14.82 -24.06 2.36
C GLY A 184 14.04 -23.55 3.57
N GLY A 185 12.84 -24.10 3.79
CA GLY A 185 11.97 -23.79 4.93
C GLY A 185 11.17 -22.49 4.82
N CYS A 186 11.33 -21.71 3.74
CA CYS A 186 10.68 -20.39 3.59
C CYS A 186 9.98 -20.17 2.24
N ARG A 187 9.25 -21.18 1.74
CA ARG A 187 8.49 -21.09 0.47
C ARG A 187 7.03 -20.67 0.62
N GLY A 188 6.55 -20.53 1.86
CA GLY A 188 5.18 -20.20 2.22
C GLY A 188 4.92 -20.58 3.67
N SER A 189 4.20 -19.73 4.41
CA SER A 189 3.94 -19.91 5.85
C SER A 189 2.83 -20.94 6.15
N GLY A 190 2.01 -21.29 5.16
CA GLY A 190 0.75 -22.00 5.39
C GLY A 190 -0.40 -21.09 5.88
N HIS A 191 -0.09 -19.87 6.33
CA HIS A 191 -1.06 -18.85 6.76
C HIS A 191 -1.21 -17.68 5.78
N GLY A 192 -0.36 -17.62 4.74
CA GLY A 192 -0.33 -16.52 3.77
C GLY A 192 0.93 -15.66 3.86
N SER A 193 0.92 -14.52 3.20
CA SER A 193 2.03 -13.56 3.13
C SER A 193 1.58 -12.22 3.68
N GLN A 194 2.50 -11.32 4.00
CA GLN A 194 2.16 -9.97 4.49
C GLN A 194 3.05 -8.90 3.82
N VAL A 195 2.47 -7.71 3.61
CA VAL A 195 3.20 -6.46 3.44
C VAL A 195 2.74 -5.45 4.50
N TYR A 196 3.68 -4.71 5.08
CA TYR A 196 3.41 -3.69 6.09
C TYR A 196 3.48 -2.30 5.46
N GLY A 197 2.57 -1.40 5.81
CA GLY A 197 2.54 -0.03 5.28
C GLY A 197 2.69 1.03 6.37
N ARG A 198 3.41 2.12 6.11
CA ARG A 198 3.36 3.34 6.94
C ARG A 198 3.57 4.57 6.08
N SER A 199 2.78 5.61 6.32
CA SER A 199 2.77 6.81 5.48
C SER A 199 2.84 8.10 6.28
N THR A 200 3.40 9.15 5.68
CA THR A 200 3.41 10.50 6.25
C THR A 200 3.76 11.54 5.19
N TRP A 201 3.50 12.80 5.51
CA TRP A 201 4.05 13.94 4.77
C TRP A 201 5.52 14.18 5.11
N ILE A 202 6.34 14.39 4.09
CA ILE A 202 7.75 14.81 4.23
C ILE A 202 8.08 15.82 3.13
N GLU A 203 8.52 17.01 3.52
CA GLU A 203 8.89 18.10 2.60
C GLU A 203 7.80 18.41 1.54
N GLY A 204 6.53 18.39 1.95
CA GLY A 204 5.39 18.66 1.05
C GLY A 204 5.04 17.55 0.05
N VAL A 205 5.62 16.36 0.21
CA VAL A 205 5.32 15.16 -0.59
C VAL A 205 4.81 14.05 0.32
N TRP A 206 3.83 13.29 -0.14
CA TRP A 206 3.31 12.16 0.62
C TRP A 206 4.15 10.90 0.35
N ALA A 207 4.73 10.34 1.40
CA ALA A 207 5.53 9.12 1.32
C ALA A 207 4.76 7.93 1.90
N ILE A 208 4.77 6.81 1.18
CA ILE A 208 4.22 5.53 1.65
C ILE A 208 5.33 4.48 1.60
N MET A 209 5.76 4.01 2.77
CA MET A 209 6.70 2.91 2.90
C MET A 209 5.94 1.59 2.95
N TYR A 210 6.33 0.65 2.10
CA TYR A 210 5.88 -0.74 2.09
C TYR A 210 7.05 -1.63 2.47
N SER A 211 6.87 -2.49 3.47
CA SER A 211 7.94 -3.33 4.01
C SER A 211 7.54 -4.79 4.04
N TRP A 212 8.51 -5.66 3.76
CA TRP A 212 8.39 -7.11 3.80
C TRP A 212 9.40 -7.69 4.76
N TYR A 213 8.95 -8.70 5.50
CA TYR A 213 9.80 -9.51 6.35
C TYR A 213 10.06 -10.86 5.68
N PHE A 214 11.30 -11.34 5.79
CA PHE A 214 11.69 -12.68 5.36
C PHE A 214 12.30 -13.44 6.55
N PRO A 215 12.00 -14.73 6.74
CA PRO A 215 12.52 -15.48 7.89
C PRO A 215 14.05 -15.56 7.96
N LYS A 216 14.73 -15.49 6.81
CA LYS A 216 16.19 -15.44 6.71
C LYS A 216 16.62 -14.73 5.42
N ASP A 217 17.81 -14.16 5.45
CA ASP A 217 18.58 -13.77 4.27
C ASP A 217 19.78 -14.70 4.16
N SER A 218 19.80 -15.54 3.14
CA SER A 218 20.85 -16.55 2.98
C SER A 218 21.19 -16.73 1.50
N PRO A 219 22.27 -16.10 0.99
CA PRO A 219 22.69 -16.28 -0.40
C PRO A 219 23.28 -17.69 -0.65
N SER A 220 23.82 -18.32 0.40
CA SER A 220 24.31 -19.71 0.39
C SER A 220 24.21 -20.31 1.80
N SER A 221 24.31 -21.64 1.89
CA SER A 221 24.17 -22.35 3.16
C SER A 221 25.17 -21.84 4.19
N ARG A 222 24.67 -21.55 5.40
CA ARG A 222 25.40 -21.00 6.56
C ARG A 222 25.94 -19.57 6.34
N MET A 223 25.64 -18.92 5.21
CA MET A 223 25.93 -17.50 4.97
C MET A 223 24.67 -16.64 5.14
N GLY A 224 24.89 -15.35 5.40
CA GLY A 224 23.83 -14.37 5.62
C GLY A 224 23.41 -14.25 7.09
N HIS A 225 22.11 -14.10 7.35
CA HIS A 225 21.55 -13.98 8.69
C HIS A 225 20.11 -14.48 8.81
N ARG A 226 19.72 -14.80 10.04
CA ARG A 226 18.33 -14.97 10.45
C ARG A 226 17.64 -13.60 10.37
N HIS A 227 16.38 -13.62 9.95
CA HIS A 227 15.56 -12.45 9.66
C HIS A 227 16.06 -11.63 8.48
N ASP A 228 15.14 -10.97 7.81
CA ASP A 228 15.42 -9.93 6.85
C ASP A 228 14.24 -8.95 6.81
N TRP A 229 14.55 -7.69 6.56
CA TRP A 229 13.58 -6.61 6.44
C TRP A 229 13.98 -5.75 5.27
N GLU A 230 13.11 -5.70 4.27
CA GLU A 230 13.28 -4.86 3.09
C GLU A 230 12.07 -3.94 2.93
N HIS A 231 12.24 -2.85 2.19
CA HIS A 231 11.16 -1.89 1.97
C HIS A 231 11.30 -1.07 0.69
N ALA A 232 10.17 -0.73 0.11
CA ALA A 232 10.03 0.23 -0.97
C ALA A 232 9.27 1.47 -0.46
N ILE A 233 9.58 2.64 -1.01
CA ILE A 233 8.88 3.88 -0.70
C ILE A 233 8.37 4.46 -2.01
N VAL A 234 7.06 4.71 -2.05
CA VAL A 234 6.37 5.42 -3.13
C VAL A 234 6.13 6.85 -2.65
N PHE A 235 6.60 7.82 -3.41
CA PHE A 235 6.38 9.24 -3.17
C PHE A 235 5.31 9.73 -4.14
N ILE A 236 4.20 10.24 -3.63
CA ILE A 236 3.09 10.80 -4.42
C ILE A 236 2.88 12.28 -4.09
N ASP A 237 2.21 12.99 -4.98
CA ASP A 237 1.88 14.40 -4.80
C ASP A 237 0.96 14.65 -3.58
N ASN A 238 -0.28 14.17 -3.64
CA ASN A 238 -1.26 14.39 -2.58
C ASN A 238 -2.27 13.23 -2.52
N PRO A 239 -2.39 12.49 -1.40
CA PRO A 239 -3.31 11.36 -1.28
C PRO A 239 -4.80 11.77 -1.31
N GLU A 240 -5.12 13.05 -1.15
CA GLU A 240 -6.50 13.56 -1.05
C GLU A 240 -7.14 13.88 -2.40
N VAL A 241 -6.35 13.97 -3.47
CA VAL A 241 -6.89 14.24 -4.81
C VAL A 241 -7.45 12.95 -5.44
N ALA A 242 -8.37 13.09 -6.40
CA ALA A 242 -9.02 11.94 -7.04
C ALA A 242 -8.00 10.97 -7.70
N GLU A 243 -6.98 11.53 -8.34
CA GLU A 243 -5.93 10.79 -9.04
C GLU A 243 -4.53 11.23 -8.58
N PRO A 244 -4.05 10.75 -7.41
CA PRO A 244 -2.71 11.06 -6.96
C PRO A 244 -1.67 10.47 -7.91
N LYS A 245 -0.58 11.21 -8.14
CA LYS A 245 0.48 10.85 -9.08
C LYS A 245 1.72 10.39 -8.35
N ILE A 246 2.31 9.28 -8.81
CA ILE A 246 3.64 8.86 -8.36
C ILE A 246 4.67 9.85 -8.90
N LEU A 247 5.36 10.53 -7.99
CA LEU A 247 6.43 11.47 -8.29
C LEU A 247 7.78 10.76 -8.36
N ALA A 248 8.04 9.86 -7.41
CA ALA A 248 9.33 9.20 -7.26
C ALA A 248 9.20 7.88 -6.48
N CYS A 249 10.24 7.07 -6.52
CA CYS A 249 10.31 5.83 -5.74
C CYS A 249 11.73 5.57 -5.24
N SER A 250 11.81 4.83 -4.15
CA SER A 250 13.08 4.34 -3.61
C SER A 250 12.92 2.92 -3.08
N VAL A 251 13.93 2.08 -3.28
CA VAL A 251 13.94 0.71 -2.78
C VAL A 251 15.18 0.49 -1.92
N SER A 252 15.03 -0.23 -0.81
CA SER A 252 16.14 -0.60 0.06
C SER A 252 17.17 -1.42 -0.73
N SER A 253 18.44 -1.08 -0.56
CA SER A 253 19.53 -1.86 -1.15
C SER A 253 20.70 -1.86 -0.19
N HIS A 254 20.83 -2.98 0.54
CA HIS A 254 21.81 -3.16 1.61
C HIS A 254 21.76 -1.97 2.60
N ASN A 255 22.87 -1.25 2.76
CA ASN A 255 23.00 -0.11 3.69
C ASN A 255 22.40 1.20 3.15
N GLY A 256 21.79 1.21 1.96
CA GLY A 256 21.35 2.42 1.28
C GLY A 256 20.04 2.24 0.53
N TYR A 257 19.90 3.02 -0.55
CA TYR A 257 18.71 3.04 -1.38
C TYR A 257 19.09 3.20 -2.85
N LYS A 258 18.38 2.50 -3.73
CA LYS A 258 18.28 2.89 -5.14
C LYS A 258 17.12 3.87 -5.24
N LYS A 259 17.38 5.07 -5.73
CA LYS A 259 16.44 6.21 -5.74
C LYS A 259 16.15 6.62 -7.18
N TYR A 260 14.88 6.89 -7.47
CA TYR A 260 14.43 7.25 -8.81
C TYR A 260 13.46 8.43 -8.76
N ASN A 261 13.77 9.48 -9.51
CA ASN A 261 12.95 10.68 -9.63
C ASN A 261 13.04 11.20 -11.09
N PRO A 262 12.03 10.96 -11.93
CA PRO A 262 10.83 10.15 -11.65
C PRO A 262 11.13 8.64 -11.57
N CYS A 263 10.14 7.84 -11.14
CA CYS A 263 10.21 6.38 -11.33
C CYS A 263 10.31 6.06 -12.83
N PRO A 264 11.13 5.07 -13.23
CA PRO A 264 11.11 4.59 -14.61
C PRO A 264 9.71 4.07 -14.99
N PRO A 265 9.15 4.44 -16.15
CA PRO A 265 7.78 4.04 -16.49
C PRO A 265 7.57 2.52 -16.53
N TRP A 266 8.58 1.75 -16.95
CA TRP A 266 8.52 0.30 -17.05
C TRP A 266 8.44 -0.42 -15.69
N VAL A 267 8.71 0.27 -14.58
CA VAL A 267 8.60 -0.28 -13.22
C VAL A 267 7.25 0.01 -12.57
N ILE A 268 6.37 0.75 -13.25
CA ILE A 268 5.02 1.06 -12.77
C ILE A 268 4.00 0.25 -13.59
N ASP A 269 3.06 -0.38 -12.90
CA ASP A 269 1.90 -1.07 -13.49
C ASP A 269 0.62 -0.46 -12.87
N GLY A 270 -0.08 0.37 -13.65
CA GLY A 270 -1.13 1.23 -13.11
C GLY A 270 -0.60 2.18 -12.04
N THR A 271 -0.96 1.93 -10.77
CA THR A 271 -0.47 2.65 -9.59
C THR A 271 0.50 1.82 -8.74
N SER A 272 0.84 0.61 -9.18
CA SER A 272 1.70 -0.31 -8.42
C SER A 272 3.15 -0.23 -8.88
N LEU A 273 4.04 0.06 -7.95
CA LEU A 273 5.48 -0.10 -8.16
C LEU A 273 5.84 -1.59 -8.20
N LYS A 274 6.60 -2.01 -9.21
CA LYS A 274 7.14 -3.37 -9.34
C LYS A 274 8.56 -3.42 -8.77
N VAL A 275 8.72 -4.23 -7.72
CA VAL A 275 10.00 -4.49 -7.07
C VAL A 275 10.37 -5.96 -7.14
N ARG A 276 11.66 -6.26 -7.01
CA ARG A 276 12.20 -7.62 -7.01
C ARG A 276 13.09 -7.81 -5.79
N TYR A 277 12.84 -8.88 -5.06
CA TYR A 277 13.76 -9.41 -4.06
C TYR A 277 14.70 -10.42 -4.68
N LYS A 278 16.00 -10.16 -4.57
CA LYS A 278 17.07 -10.99 -5.15
C LYS A 278 18.33 -10.90 -4.30
N HIS A 279 19.27 -11.80 -4.51
CA HIS A 279 20.67 -11.58 -4.18
C HIS A 279 21.51 -11.64 -5.46
N ALA A 280 22.69 -11.02 -5.40
CA ALA A 280 23.73 -11.15 -6.43
C ALA A 280 25.01 -11.61 -5.73
N TRP A 281 25.41 -12.85 -5.95
CA TRP A 281 26.58 -13.44 -5.29
C TRP A 281 27.82 -12.54 -5.48
N PRO A 282 28.61 -12.25 -4.43
CA PRO A 282 28.55 -12.83 -3.08
C PRO A 282 27.70 -12.04 -2.06
N LEU A 283 26.95 -11.04 -2.50
CA LEU A 283 26.14 -10.20 -1.61
C LEU A 283 24.87 -10.92 -1.17
N ASN A 284 24.40 -10.50 0.00
CA ASN A 284 23.12 -10.81 0.59
C ASN A 284 21.94 -10.31 -0.26
N HIS A 285 20.70 -10.57 0.16
CA HIS A 285 19.55 -10.07 -0.57
C HIS A 285 19.42 -8.54 -0.49
N ASP A 286 18.73 -7.98 -1.48
CA ASP A 286 18.37 -6.58 -1.60
C ASP A 286 17.07 -6.44 -2.41
N LEU A 287 16.48 -5.23 -2.40
CA LEU A 287 15.46 -4.88 -3.37
C LEU A 287 16.06 -4.17 -4.59
N ASP A 288 15.38 -4.40 -5.70
CA ASP A 288 15.58 -3.66 -6.93
C ASP A 288 14.22 -3.33 -7.56
N THR A 289 14.20 -2.35 -8.43
CA THR A 289 13.04 -2.15 -9.31
C THR A 289 13.07 -3.17 -10.44
N THR A 290 11.91 -3.53 -11.00
CA THR A 290 11.82 -4.53 -12.06
C THR A 290 10.72 -4.23 -13.07
N GLY A 291 10.87 -4.72 -14.29
CA GLY A 291 9.84 -4.68 -15.33
C GLY A 291 8.89 -5.86 -15.25
N ASP A 292 9.32 -6.94 -14.60
CA ASP A 292 8.54 -8.16 -14.43
C ASP A 292 7.41 -7.95 -13.42
N ALA A 293 6.25 -8.52 -13.71
CA ALA A 293 5.17 -8.59 -12.75
C ALA A 293 5.56 -9.38 -11.49
N GLY A 294 5.00 -8.97 -10.36
CA GLY A 294 5.16 -9.64 -9.08
C GLY A 294 3.82 -10.13 -8.53
N THR A 295 3.77 -10.36 -7.23
CA THR A 295 2.54 -10.71 -6.51
C THR A 295 2.22 -9.62 -5.50
N PHE A 296 0.94 -9.47 -5.18
CA PHE A 296 0.48 -8.67 -4.05
C PHE A 296 0.38 -9.52 -2.78
N GLN A 297 0.49 -8.87 -1.63
CA GLN A 297 0.26 -9.46 -0.32
C GLN A 297 -0.82 -8.65 0.37
N ASP A 298 -1.44 -9.22 1.40
CA ASP A 298 -2.35 -8.48 2.27
C ASP A 298 -1.57 -7.37 2.97
N LEU A 299 -2.09 -6.15 2.83
CA LEU A 299 -1.51 -4.96 3.43
C LEU A 299 -2.10 -4.72 4.80
N ILE A 300 -1.23 -4.48 5.78
CA ILE A 300 -1.64 -3.91 7.06
C ILE A 300 -0.88 -2.61 7.28
N MET A 301 -1.60 -1.50 7.42
CA MET A 301 -1.01 -0.20 7.73
C MET A 301 -0.62 -0.14 9.21
N TRP A 302 0.40 0.65 9.55
CA TRP A 302 0.91 0.80 10.92
C TRP A 302 -0.20 1.14 11.91
N ASP A 303 -1.09 2.04 11.53
CA ASP A 303 -2.18 2.50 12.40
C ASP A 303 -3.36 1.53 12.49
N GLN A 304 -3.39 0.50 11.63
CA GLN A 304 -4.38 -0.58 11.65
C GLN A 304 -3.93 -1.77 12.51
N MET A 305 -2.64 -1.85 12.86
CA MET A 305 -2.14 -2.92 13.73
C MET A 305 -2.57 -2.72 15.18
N SER A 306 -2.71 -3.83 15.91
CA SER A 306 -2.93 -3.80 17.35
C SER A 306 -1.79 -3.06 18.08
N ASN A 307 -2.08 -2.56 19.28
CA ASN A 307 -1.07 -1.93 20.13
C ASN A 307 0.07 -2.90 20.46
N ASP A 308 -0.24 -4.18 20.68
CA ASP A 308 0.71 -5.24 20.97
C ASP A 308 1.66 -5.50 19.81
N ALA A 309 1.13 -5.53 18.57
CA ALA A 309 1.96 -5.68 17.38
C ALA A 309 2.89 -4.49 17.17
N ARG A 310 2.39 -3.26 17.36
CA ARG A 310 3.24 -2.06 17.29
C ARG A 310 4.31 -2.05 18.38
N ARG A 311 3.97 -2.38 19.63
CA ARG A 311 4.94 -2.53 20.72
C ARG A 311 6.00 -3.58 20.39
N ALA A 312 5.59 -4.73 19.84
CA ALA A 312 6.51 -5.77 19.42
C ALA A 312 7.49 -5.30 18.34
N LEU A 313 6.99 -4.67 17.28
CA LEU A 313 7.82 -4.16 16.18
C LEU A 313 8.73 -2.99 16.58
N ASN A 314 8.38 -2.27 17.65
CA ASN A 314 9.24 -1.26 18.27
C ASN A 314 10.32 -1.87 19.18
N SER A 315 10.02 -2.99 19.85
CA SER A 315 10.86 -3.50 20.95
C SER A 315 11.73 -4.71 20.59
N VAL A 316 11.26 -5.57 19.68
CA VAL A 316 11.94 -6.83 19.35
C VAL A 316 13.14 -6.59 18.44
N HIS A 317 14.27 -7.19 18.79
CA HIS A 317 15.50 -7.13 18.04
C HIS A 317 15.60 -8.29 17.02
N PHE A 318 15.54 -7.97 15.73
CA PHE A 318 15.59 -8.95 14.61
C PHE A 318 17.02 -9.26 14.14
N GLY A 319 17.98 -9.29 15.07
CA GLY A 319 19.37 -9.65 14.77
C GLY A 319 20.05 -8.60 13.89
N LYS A 320 20.41 -8.96 12.65
CA LYS A 320 21.02 -8.01 11.69
C LYS A 320 19.97 -7.21 10.91
N ALA A 321 18.72 -7.64 10.91
CA ALA A 321 17.62 -6.96 10.26
C ALA A 321 17.00 -5.92 11.22
N ASN A 322 16.49 -4.82 10.67
CA ASN A 322 15.86 -3.75 11.44
C ASN A 322 14.50 -3.41 10.84
N THR A 323 13.45 -3.37 11.67
CA THR A 323 12.10 -2.96 11.26
C THR A 323 12.13 -1.51 10.74
N PRO A 324 11.93 -1.25 9.44
CA PRO A 324 12.25 0.06 8.86
C PRO A 324 11.16 1.11 9.08
N PHE A 325 9.95 0.68 9.45
CA PHE A 325 8.76 1.51 9.62
C PHE A 325 8.29 1.61 11.08
N ASN A 326 9.08 1.12 12.03
CA ASN A 326 8.79 1.32 13.45
C ASN A 326 9.02 2.80 13.85
N ASP A 327 8.64 3.18 15.06
CA ASP A 327 8.62 4.59 15.47
C ASP A 327 10.01 5.25 15.44
N GLY A 328 11.05 4.51 15.81
CA GLY A 328 12.43 5.01 15.81
C GLY A 328 13.05 5.12 14.43
N ASN A 329 12.66 4.25 13.48
CA ASN A 329 13.33 4.14 12.19
C ASN A 329 12.59 4.84 11.05
N PHE A 330 11.27 5.00 11.13
CA PHE A 330 10.45 5.41 9.99
C PHE A 330 10.89 6.73 9.39
N ARG A 331 10.93 7.81 10.19
CA ARG A 331 11.30 9.14 9.70
C ARG A 331 12.75 9.22 9.19
N PRO A 332 13.78 8.74 9.94
CA PRO A 332 15.15 8.71 9.44
C PRO A 332 15.32 7.92 8.14
N LYS A 333 14.57 6.82 7.98
CA LYS A 333 14.59 6.01 6.76
C LYS A 333 14.00 6.75 5.56
N LEU A 334 12.92 7.52 5.74
CA LEU A 334 12.36 8.37 4.68
C LEU A 334 13.34 9.47 4.26
N GLU A 335 13.96 10.15 5.21
CA GLU A 335 14.96 11.20 4.92
C GLU A 335 16.17 10.66 4.16
N LYS A 336 16.66 9.48 4.56
CA LYS A 336 17.75 8.80 3.86
C LYS A 336 17.33 8.33 2.47
N ALA A 337 16.07 7.96 2.28
CA ALA A 337 15.52 7.53 0.99
C ALA A 337 15.13 8.68 0.06
N TRP A 338 15.05 9.92 0.56
CA TRP A 338 14.56 11.07 -0.20
C TRP A 338 15.23 11.19 -1.59
N PRO A 339 14.44 11.11 -2.69
CA PRO A 339 14.95 11.05 -4.06
C PRO A 339 14.98 12.40 -4.79
N PHE A 340 14.39 13.45 -4.18
CA PHE A 340 14.40 14.79 -4.74
C PHE A 340 15.70 15.51 -4.33
N LYS A 341 16.28 16.27 -5.27
CA LYS A 341 17.45 17.10 -4.95
C LYS A 341 17.06 18.07 -3.84
N LYS A 342 17.93 18.22 -2.84
CA LYS A 342 17.80 19.24 -1.81
C LYS A 342 18.11 20.61 -2.37
#